data_AF-A0A8T5S333-F1
#
_entry.id   AF-A0A8T5S333-F1
#
_cell.length_a   1.000
_cell.length_b   1.000
_cell.length_c   1.000
_cell.angle_alpha   90.00
_cell.angle_beta   90.00
_cell.angle_gamma   90.00
#
_symmetry.space_group_name_H-M   'P 1'
#
loop_
_entity.id
_entity.type
_entity.pdbx_description
1 polymer ?
#
loop_
_entity_poly.entity_id
_entity_poly.type
_entity_poly.pdbx_seq_one_letter_code
_entity_poly.pdbx_strand_id
1 'polypeptide(L)'
;MFKTKGFSSNNSLKRRAVIVDAPDLPPEECEFFITSAGIADTEKTEISEPQSLDFEVETLFEEETDEVNEKVSDISLMSVKGIGAGTAESLEEHGIITIENLIKSNPDEIASKISGVSSKKVVEWQTSAKALIKT
;
A
#
# COMPACT_ATOMS: atom_id res chain seq x y z
N MET A 1 -45.75 -12.20 -6.66
CA MET A 1 -45.52 -12.52 -5.23
C MET A 1 -44.49 -13.64 -5.16
N PHE A 2 -43.21 -13.31 -5.01
CA PHE A 2 -42.12 -14.29 -5.02
C PHE A 2 -41.89 -14.83 -3.59
N LYS A 3 -42.13 -16.13 -3.39
CA LYS A 3 -41.84 -16.83 -2.12
C LYS A 3 -40.61 -17.71 -2.32
N THR A 4 -39.44 -17.20 -1.96
CA THR A 4 -38.23 -18.03 -1.81
C THR A 4 -38.20 -18.63 -0.41
N LYS A 5 -38.21 -19.96 -0.36
CA LYS A 5 -38.18 -20.81 0.83
C LYS A 5 -36.73 -20.83 1.35
N GLY A 6 -36.40 -20.02 2.36
CA GLY A 6 -35.07 -20.06 2.97
C GLY A 6 -34.57 -18.84 3.76
N PHE A 7 -35.28 -17.70 3.76
CA PHE A 7 -34.83 -16.57 4.57
C PHE A 7 -35.20 -16.74 6.05
N SER A 8 -34.31 -17.41 6.80
CA SER A 8 -34.27 -17.28 8.26
C SER A 8 -33.91 -15.84 8.59
N SER A 9 -34.91 -15.05 8.99
CA SER A 9 -34.71 -13.66 9.39
C SER A 9 -33.96 -13.63 10.73
N ASN A 10 -32.64 -13.42 10.68
CA ASN A 10 -31.87 -13.10 11.87
C ASN A 10 -32.36 -11.75 12.42
N ASN A 11 -33.19 -11.80 13.47
CA ASN A 11 -33.83 -10.63 14.10
C ASN A 11 -32.81 -9.63 14.67
N SER A 12 -31.53 -10.00 14.77
CA SER A 12 -30.43 -9.17 15.30
C SER A 12 -29.86 -8.18 14.27
N LEU A 13 -30.06 -8.40 12.97
CA LEU A 13 -29.46 -7.59 11.90
C LEU A 13 -30.50 -6.73 11.16
N LYS A 14 -31.41 -6.08 11.89
CA LYS A 14 -32.38 -5.14 11.32
C LYS A 14 -31.70 -3.83 10.95
N ARG A 15 -31.44 -3.59 9.67
CA ARG A 15 -31.05 -2.28 9.15
C ARG A 15 -32.30 -1.45 8.84
N ARG A 16 -32.33 -0.19 9.24
CA ARG A 16 -33.45 0.74 9.00
C ARG A 16 -33.01 1.75 7.95
N ALA A 17 -33.78 1.87 6.87
CA ALA A 17 -33.62 2.92 5.87
C ALA A 17 -34.83 3.87 5.93
N VAL A 18 -34.60 5.16 5.72
CA VAL A 18 -35.65 6.19 5.60
C VAL A 18 -35.48 6.84 4.24
N ILE A 19 -36.51 6.75 3.40
CA ILE A 19 -36.53 7.35 2.06
C ILE A 19 -37.43 8.57 2.16
N VAL A 20 -36.91 9.74 1.79
CA VAL A 20 -37.67 11.00 1.75
C VAL A 20 -37.70 11.45 0.30
N ASP A 21 -38.87 11.39 -0.31
CA ASP A 21 -39.10 11.79 -1.70
C ASP A 21 -39.65 13.23 -1.76
N ALA A 22 -39.38 13.93 -2.85
CA ALA A 22 -39.95 15.25 -3.07
C ALA A 22 -41.43 15.12 -3.43
N PRO A 23 -42.34 15.93 -2.83
CA PRO A 23 -43.78 15.80 -3.06
C PRO A 23 -44.22 16.14 -4.50
N ASP A 24 -43.34 16.70 -5.32
CA ASP A 24 -43.62 17.24 -6.66
C ASP A 24 -42.86 16.48 -7.77
N LEU A 25 -42.31 15.29 -7.46
CA LEU A 25 -41.65 14.47 -8.46
C LEU A 25 -42.71 13.84 -9.40
N PRO A 26 -42.53 13.89 -10.73
CA PRO A 26 -43.37 13.12 -11.65
C PRO A 26 -43.36 11.63 -11.28
N PRO A 27 -44.42 10.85 -11.62
CA PRO A 27 -44.55 9.44 -11.26
C PRO A 27 -43.61 8.55 -12.10
N GLU A 28 -42.32 8.80 -11.99
CA GLU A 28 -41.26 8.00 -12.57
C GLU A 28 -40.77 7.01 -11.52
N GLU A 29 -40.47 5.77 -11.95
CA GLU A 29 -39.96 4.73 -11.07
C GLU A 29 -38.49 5.04 -10.72
N CYS A 30 -38.17 5.13 -9.43
CA CYS A 30 -36.80 5.32 -8.95
C CYS A 30 -36.22 3.96 -8.55
N GLU A 31 -35.12 3.55 -9.20
CA GLU A 31 -34.38 2.34 -8.91
C GLU A 31 -33.01 2.68 -8.31
N PHE A 32 -32.63 1.98 -7.24
CA PHE A 32 -31.30 2.07 -6.64
C PHE A 32 -30.87 0.68 -6.14
N PHE A 33 -29.56 0.49 -6.04
CA PHE A 33 -28.91 -0.75 -5.62
C PHE A 33 -28.26 -0.57 -4.25
N ILE A 34 -28.43 -1.55 -3.37
CA ILE A 34 -27.67 -1.62 -2.12
C ILE A 34 -26.43 -2.50 -2.38
N THR A 35 -25.27 -1.87 -2.49
CA THR A 35 -23.98 -2.51 -2.75
C THR A 35 -23.17 -2.68 -1.45
N SER A 36 -21.99 -3.31 -1.54
CA SER A 36 -21.07 -3.41 -0.40
C SER A 36 -20.54 -2.06 0.09
N ALA A 37 -20.59 -1.04 -0.77
CA ALA A 37 -20.13 0.32 -0.46
C ALA A 37 -21.26 1.27 0.01
N GLY A 38 -22.54 0.89 -0.12
CA GLY A 38 -23.67 1.74 0.27
C GLY A 38 -24.86 1.65 -0.69
N ILE A 39 -25.64 2.73 -0.77
CA ILE A 39 -26.75 2.87 -1.75
C ILE A 39 -26.19 3.60 -2.97
N ALA A 40 -26.41 3.07 -4.17
CA ALA A 40 -25.94 3.65 -5.44
C ALA A 40 -26.97 3.46 -6.56
N ASP A 41 -26.99 4.34 -7.56
CA ASP A 41 -27.93 4.27 -8.68
C ASP A 41 -27.55 3.19 -9.72
N THR A 42 -26.31 2.72 -9.69
CA THR A 42 -25.78 1.67 -10.60
C THR A 42 -25.29 0.44 -9.83
N GLU A 43 -25.56 -0.75 -10.39
CA GLU A 43 -25.14 -2.05 -9.82
C GLU A 43 -23.61 -2.16 -9.66
N LYS A 44 -22.86 -1.55 -10.58
CA LYS A 44 -21.40 -1.61 -10.59
C LYS A 44 -20.83 -0.69 -9.52
N THR A 45 -20.23 -1.29 -8.50
CA THR A 45 -19.43 -0.55 -7.52
C THR A 45 -18.10 -0.21 -8.17
N GLU A 46 -17.97 1.01 -8.70
CA GLU A 46 -16.68 1.56 -9.11
C GLU A 46 -15.93 1.97 -7.84
N ILE A 47 -15.22 1.00 -7.27
CA ILE A 47 -14.15 1.29 -6.33
C ILE A 47 -13.09 1.93 -7.23
N SER A 48 -13.08 3.26 -7.29
CA SER A 48 -11.94 3.97 -7.87
C SER A 48 -10.72 3.38 -7.15
N GLU A 49 -9.83 2.73 -7.89
CA GLU A 49 -8.47 2.48 -7.38
C GLU A 49 -8.05 3.76 -6.70
N PRO A 50 -7.47 3.73 -5.49
CA PRO A 50 -7.13 4.94 -4.77
C PRO A 50 -6.35 5.81 -5.74
N GLN A 51 -7.01 6.81 -6.33
CA GLN A 51 -6.32 7.86 -7.03
C GLN A 51 -5.46 8.40 -5.91
N SER A 52 -4.15 8.27 -6.08
CA SER A 52 -3.17 8.93 -5.26
C SER A 52 -3.62 10.39 -5.24
N LEU A 53 -4.40 10.74 -4.22
CA LEU A 53 -4.76 12.09 -3.96
C LEU A 53 -3.44 12.66 -3.48
N ASP A 54 -2.76 13.36 -4.38
CA ASP A 54 -1.59 14.17 -4.12
C ASP A 54 -2.03 15.30 -3.18
N PHE A 55 -2.33 14.94 -1.93
CA PHE A 55 -2.49 15.89 -0.86
C PHE A 55 -1.07 16.35 -0.54
N GLU A 56 -0.72 17.53 -1.05
CA GLU A 56 0.44 18.29 -0.57
C GLU A 56 0.17 18.65 0.90
N VAL A 57 0.55 17.75 1.80
CA VAL A 57 0.60 18.05 3.23
C VAL A 57 1.80 18.99 3.41
N GLU A 58 1.53 20.30 3.45
CA GLU A 58 2.51 21.29 3.88
C GLU A 58 2.94 20.98 5.32
N THR A 59 4.08 20.30 5.46
CA THR A 59 4.71 20.04 6.74
C THR A 59 5.28 21.35 7.30
N LEU A 60 4.47 22.08 8.06
CA LEU A 60 4.80 23.33 8.75
C LEU A 60 5.80 23.17 9.93
N PHE A 61 6.58 22.10 9.96
CA PHE A 61 7.62 21.90 10.98
C PHE A 61 8.94 21.55 10.31
N GLU A 62 9.84 22.54 10.33
CA GLU A 62 11.27 22.37 10.06
C GLU A 62 11.89 21.54 11.19
N GLU A 63 12.33 20.33 10.87
CA GLU A 63 13.53 19.73 11.45
C GLU A 63 14.15 18.81 10.38
N GLU A 64 15.37 19.18 9.97
CA GLU A 64 16.15 18.62 8.85
C GLU A 64 16.21 17.09 8.86
N THR A 65 15.74 16.42 7.80
CA THR A 65 16.37 15.20 7.27
C THR A 65 15.97 14.99 5.80
N ASP A 66 16.97 14.59 5.02
CA ASP A 66 17.06 14.74 3.58
C ASP A 66 16.12 13.86 2.72
N GLU A 67 15.50 14.52 1.75
CA GLU A 67 15.19 14.08 0.38
C GLU A 67 14.65 12.65 0.17
N VAL A 68 13.32 12.55 0.09
CA VAL A 68 12.61 11.43 -0.53
C VAL A 68 12.47 11.70 -2.03
N ASN A 69 13.37 11.12 -2.82
CA ASN A 69 13.23 11.03 -4.27
C ASN A 69 12.38 9.79 -4.58
N GLU A 70 11.07 9.97 -4.65
CA GLU A 70 10.14 8.93 -5.09
C GLU A 70 10.33 8.62 -6.57
N LYS A 71 11.18 7.62 -6.85
CA LYS A 71 11.08 6.77 -8.05
C LYS A 71 12.09 5.64 -7.92
N VAL A 72 11.71 4.55 -7.25
CA VAL A 72 12.42 3.29 -7.49
C VAL A 72 11.44 2.14 -7.52
N SER A 73 11.32 1.60 -8.73
CA SER A 73 10.91 0.24 -9.05
C SER A 73 11.09 -0.73 -7.88
N ASP A 74 10.03 -1.52 -7.68
CA ASP A 74 9.81 -2.62 -6.74
C ASP A 74 10.86 -3.75 -6.83
N ILE A 75 12.14 -3.39 -6.77
CA ILE A 75 13.27 -4.31 -6.83
C ILE A 75 13.60 -4.65 -5.38
N SER A 76 13.21 -5.85 -4.96
CA SER A 76 13.51 -6.36 -3.63
C SER A 76 15.03 -6.47 -3.42
N LEU A 77 15.49 -6.29 -2.17
CA LEU A 77 16.89 -6.50 -1.79
C LEU A 77 17.42 -7.89 -2.17
N MET A 78 16.55 -8.89 -2.23
CA MET A 78 16.86 -10.25 -2.68
C MET A 78 17.33 -10.33 -4.15
N SER A 79 17.04 -9.33 -4.98
CA SER A 79 17.53 -9.28 -6.36
C SER A 79 19.02 -8.95 -6.45
N VAL A 80 19.61 -8.43 -5.36
CA VAL A 80 21.04 -8.14 -5.30
C VAL A 80 21.84 -9.44 -5.19
N LYS A 81 22.77 -9.64 -6.12
CA LYS A 81 23.61 -10.84 -6.17
C LYS A 81 24.37 -11.02 -4.85
N GLY A 82 24.10 -12.12 -4.15
CA GLY A 82 24.77 -12.48 -2.90
C GLY A 82 24.02 -12.10 -1.62
N ILE A 83 22.84 -11.47 -1.72
CA ILE A 83 21.91 -11.31 -0.61
C ILE A 83 20.92 -12.48 -0.65
N GLY A 84 20.92 -13.31 0.40
CA GLY A 84 19.92 -14.36 0.60
C GLY A 84 18.81 -13.91 1.54
N ALA A 85 17.74 -14.71 1.69
CA ALA A 85 16.59 -14.38 2.54
C ALA A 85 16.98 -14.01 3.98
N GLY A 86 17.87 -14.78 4.62
CA GLY A 86 18.31 -14.47 5.99
C GLY A 86 19.14 -13.18 6.10
N THR A 87 19.88 -12.82 5.06
CA THR A 87 20.62 -11.55 5.03
C THR A 87 19.70 -10.37 4.75
N ALA A 88 18.68 -10.56 3.89
CA ALA A 88 17.66 -9.55 3.64
C ALA A 88 16.87 -9.25 4.91
N GLU A 89 16.44 -10.26 5.66
CA GLU A 89 15.74 -10.08 6.94
C GLU A 89 16.59 -9.30 7.95
N SER A 90 17.88 -9.63 8.09
CA SER A 90 18.79 -8.85 8.96
C SER A 90 18.99 -7.40 8.49
N LEU A 91 18.97 -7.14 7.19
CA LEU A 91 19.05 -5.78 6.65
C LEU A 91 17.77 -4.99 6.96
N GLU A 92 16.62 -5.63 6.80
CA GLU A 92 15.30 -5.05 7.10
C GLU A 92 15.15 -4.73 8.59
N GLU A 93 15.58 -5.62 9.49
CA GLU A 93 15.60 -5.38 10.95
C GLU A 93 16.44 -4.14 11.33
N HIS A 94 17.45 -3.82 10.52
CA HIS A 94 18.32 -2.66 10.70
C HIS A 94 17.90 -1.44 9.87
N GLY A 95 16.69 -1.44 9.31
CA GLY A 95 16.11 -0.30 8.58
C GLY A 95 16.57 -0.18 7.11
N ILE A 96 17.33 -1.15 6.62
CA ILE A 96 17.75 -1.21 5.23
C ILE A 96 16.72 -2.04 4.47
N ILE A 97 15.62 -1.39 4.12
CA ILE A 97 14.49 -1.99 3.39
C ILE A 97 14.59 -1.83 1.87
N THR A 98 15.33 -0.83 1.40
CA THR A 98 15.46 -0.51 -0.04
C THR A 98 16.89 -0.59 -0.53
N ILE A 99 17.05 -0.80 -1.84
CA ILE A 99 18.34 -0.77 -2.53
C ILE A 99 19.04 0.58 -2.33
N GLU A 100 18.29 1.67 -2.28
CA GLU A 100 18.84 3.00 -2.00
C GLU A 100 19.39 3.11 -0.58
N ASN A 101 18.66 2.63 0.43
CA ASN A 101 19.14 2.60 1.81
C ASN A 101 20.43 1.80 1.92
N LEU A 102 20.53 0.70 1.17
CA LEU A 102 21.75 -0.12 1.12
C LEU A 102 22.93 0.66 0.52
N ILE A 103 22.70 1.44 -0.53
CA ILE A 103 23.74 2.23 -1.22
C ILE A 103 24.17 3.45 -0.40
N LYS A 104 23.25 4.11 0.29
CA LYS A 104 23.52 5.29 1.13
C LYS A 104 24.23 4.92 2.44
N SER A 105 24.00 3.71 2.94
CA SER A 105 24.57 3.24 4.21
C SER A 105 26.06 2.92 4.15
N ASN A 106 26.75 3.03 5.29
CA ASN A 106 28.18 2.71 5.38
C ASN A 106 28.42 1.19 5.45
N PRO A 107 29.27 0.61 4.58
CA PRO A 107 29.56 -0.83 4.58
C PRO A 107 30.12 -1.37 5.90
N ASP A 108 30.89 -0.58 6.65
CA ASP A 108 31.45 -1.02 7.94
C ASP A 108 30.39 -1.12 9.04
N GLU A 109 29.37 -0.27 9.00
CA GLU A 109 28.25 -0.33 9.94
C GLU A 109 27.36 -1.54 9.68
N ILE A 110 27.07 -1.82 8.40
CA ILE A 110 26.28 -2.98 8.00
C ILE A 110 27.02 -4.27 8.38
N ALA A 111 28.33 -4.35 8.10
CA ALA A 111 29.15 -5.50 8.47
C ALA A 111 29.27 -5.71 9.98
N SER A 112 29.24 -4.63 10.77
CA SER A 112 29.27 -4.72 12.23
C SER A 112 27.94 -5.17 12.82
N LYS A 113 26.82 -4.80 12.18
CA LYS A 113 25.46 -5.16 12.60
C LYS A 113 25.09 -6.60 12.21
N ILE A 114 25.51 -7.05 11.03
CA ILE A 114 25.16 -8.37 10.52
C ILE A 114 26.30 -9.37 10.76
N SER A 115 26.04 -10.32 11.65
CA SER A 115 26.97 -11.42 11.97
C SER A 115 27.33 -12.23 10.72
N GLY A 116 28.63 -12.41 10.47
CA GLY A 116 29.13 -13.24 9.36
C GLY A 116 29.26 -12.52 8.01
N VAL A 117 29.05 -11.20 7.98
CA VAL A 117 29.25 -10.36 6.80
C VAL A 117 30.51 -9.52 6.98
N SER A 118 31.36 -9.46 5.95
CA SER A 118 32.52 -8.58 5.93
C SER A 118 32.21 -7.31 5.14
N SER A 119 32.85 -6.18 5.47
CA SER A 119 32.67 -4.91 4.75
C SER A 119 32.87 -5.06 3.23
N LYS A 120 33.78 -5.96 2.83
CA LYS A 120 34.03 -6.31 1.42
C LYS A 120 32.79 -6.88 0.73
N LYS A 121 32.05 -7.78 1.39
CA LYS A 121 30.79 -8.32 0.84
C LYS A 121 29.73 -7.22 0.69
N VAL A 122 29.65 -6.31 1.65
CA VAL A 122 28.69 -5.21 1.59
C VAL A 122 28.99 -4.29 0.40
N VAL A 123 30.26 -4.00 0.13
CA VAL A 123 30.67 -3.23 -1.06
C VAL A 123 30.28 -3.94 -2.37
N GLU A 124 30.41 -5.27 -2.44
CA GLU A 124 29.96 -6.05 -3.60
C GLU A 124 28.43 -5.96 -3.80
N TRP A 125 27.67 -5.99 -2.70
CA TRP A 125 26.21 -5.78 -2.73
C TRP A 125 25.85 -4.38 -3.21
N GLN A 126 26.50 -3.34 -2.68
CA GLN A 126 26.28 -1.95 -3.10
C GLN A 126 26.62 -1.73 -4.58
N THR A 127 27.68 -2.37 -5.09
CA THR A 127 28.06 -2.29 -6.50
C THR A 127 27.02 -2.95 -7.40
N SER A 128 26.54 -4.13 -6.99
CA SER A 128 25.47 -4.86 -7.69
C SER A 128 24.15 -4.09 -7.66
N ALA A 129 23.81 -3.50 -6.51
CA ALA A 129 22.67 -2.61 -6.32
C ALA A 129 22.73 -1.37 -7.24
N LYS A 130 23.89 -0.69 -7.31
CA LYS A 130 24.10 0.45 -8.22
C LYS A 130 23.92 0.05 -9.69
N ALA A 131 24.34 -1.15 -10.09
CA ALA A 131 24.16 -1.65 -11.44
C ALA A 131 22.67 -1.87 -11.79
N LEU A 132 21.86 -2.32 -10.82
CA LEU A 132 20.43 -2.52 -11.00
C LEU A 132 19.67 -1.20 -11.19
N ILE A 133 20.03 -0.14 -10.45
CA ILE A 133 19.38 1.18 -10.58
C ILE A 133 19.81 1.90 -11.86
N LYS A 134 21.02 1.65 -12.36
CA LYS A 134 21.57 2.30 -13.56
C LYS A 134 21.12 1.65 -14.88
N THR A 135 20.25 0.65 -14.82
CA THR A 135 19.70 -0.05 -15.98
C THR A 135 18.34 0.54 -16.35
#